data_AF-A0A962AM38-F1
#
_entry.id   AF-A0A962AM38-F1
#
_cell.length_a   1.000
_cell.length_b   1.000
_cell.length_c   1.000
_cell.angle_alpha   90.00
_cell.angle_beta   90.00
_cell.angle_gamma   90.00
#
_symmetry.space_group_name_H-M   'P 1'
#
loop_
_entity.id
_entity.type
_entity.pdbx_description
1 polymer ?
#
loop_
_entity_poly.entity_id
_entity_poly.type
_entity_poly.pdbx_seq_one_letter_code
_entity_poly.pdbx_strand_id
1 'polypeptide(L)' 'LAAPHGRILFAGEHTHAIYHATVLGAYLSGVRAAEDALRVRGEVAVS' A
#
# COMPACT_ATOMS: atom_id res chain seq x y z
N LEU A 1 -4.79 -5.91 -9.93
CA LEU A 1 -6.06 -5.39 -9.38
C LEU A 1 -5.88 -4.62 -8.04
N ALA A 2 -4.71 -4.03 -7.75
CA ALA A 2 -4.46 -3.30 -6.49
C ALA A 2 -3.93 -1.87 -6.71
N ALA A 3 -4.31 -1.24 -7.82
CA ALA A 3 -3.91 0.14 -8.08
C ALA A 3 -4.62 1.09 -7.11
N PRO A 4 -3.92 2.09 -6.53
CA PRO A 4 -4.53 3.06 -5.64
C PRO A 4 -5.59 3.91 -6.36
N HIS A 5 -6.56 4.44 -5.61
CA HIS A 5 -7.63 5.29 -6.15
C HIS A 5 -7.80 6.55 -5.30
N GLY A 6 -7.27 7.68 -5.80
CA GLY A 6 -7.21 8.92 -5.04
C GLY A 6 -6.40 8.75 -3.75
N ARG A 7 -7.03 8.98 -2.59
CA ARG A 7 -6.41 8.77 -1.26
C ARG A 7 -6.66 7.38 -0.68
N ILE A 8 -7.30 6.48 -1.43
CA ILE A 8 -7.53 5.09 -1.03
C ILE A 8 -6.36 4.24 -1.53
N LEU A 9 -5.63 3.65 -0.58
CA LEU A 9 -4.50 2.76 -0.82
C LEU A 9 -4.91 1.33 -0.44
N PHE A 10 -4.40 0.35 -1.20
CA PHE A 10 -4.70 -1.06 -0.99
C PHE A 10 -3.50 -1.83 -0.42
N ALA A 11 -3.77 -2.63 0.61
CA ALA A 11 -2.85 -3.56 1.25
C ALA A 11 -3.52 -4.93 1.43
N GLY A 12 -2.79 -5.90 1.98
CA GLY A 12 -3.21 -7.28 2.13
C GLY A 12 -2.47 -8.19 1.17
N GLU A 13 -2.37 -9.48 1.51
CA GLU A 13 -1.57 -10.45 0.74
C GLU A 13 -1.97 -10.52 -0.73
N HIS A 14 -3.27 -10.31 -1.05
CA HIS A 14 -3.79 -10.36 -2.41
C HIS A 14 -3.28 -9.19 -3.28
N THR A 15 -2.59 -8.24 -2.68
CA THR A 15 -1.95 -7.10 -3.35
C THR A 15 -0.44 -7.28 -3.52
N HIS A 16 0.17 -8.31 -2.93
CA HIS A 16 1.61 -8.54 -3.00
C HIS A 16 1.98 -9.45 -4.16
N ALA A 17 2.82 -8.97 -5.10
CA ALA A 17 3.05 -9.61 -6.40
C ALA A 17 3.53 -11.08 -6.36
N ILE A 18 4.28 -11.48 -5.33
CA ILE A 18 4.93 -12.81 -5.24
C ILE A 18 4.43 -13.63 -4.04
N TYR A 19 3.91 -12.98 -3.00
CA TYR A 19 3.62 -13.62 -1.70
C TYR A 19 2.12 -13.66 -1.39
N HIS A 20 1.31 -13.98 -2.40
CA HIS A 20 -0.14 -14.20 -2.25
C HIS A 20 -0.45 -15.34 -1.27
N ALA A 21 -1.57 -15.21 -0.58
CA ALA A 21 -2.11 -16.06 0.48
C ALA A 21 -1.15 -16.31 1.65
N THR A 22 -0.16 -15.44 1.87
CA THR A 22 0.82 -15.60 2.96
C THR A 22 0.76 -14.46 3.97
N VAL A 23 1.13 -14.76 5.22
CA VAL A 23 1.33 -13.76 6.27
C VAL A 23 2.41 -12.74 5.86
N LEU A 24 3.50 -13.19 5.23
CA LEU A 24 4.57 -12.29 4.76
C LEU A 24 4.07 -11.31 3.70
N GLY A 25 3.24 -11.75 2.76
CA GLY A 25 2.62 -10.87 1.77
C GLY A 25 1.70 -9.84 2.41
N ALA A 26 0.92 -10.24 3.42
CA ALA A 26 0.09 -9.31 4.20
C ALA A 26 0.94 -8.27 4.94
N TYR A 27 2.04 -8.69 5.56
CA TYR A 27 2.97 -7.80 6.25
C TYR A 27 3.64 -6.79 5.29
N LEU A 28 4.28 -7.29 4.23
CA LEU A 28 5.04 -6.45 3.29
C LEU A 28 4.13 -5.49 2.52
N SER A 29 2.93 -5.93 2.15
CA SER A 29 1.96 -5.04 1.50
C SER A 29 1.46 -3.92 2.42
N GLY A 30 1.32 -4.19 3.71
CA GLY A 30 0.99 -3.18 4.72
C GLY A 30 2.09 -2.11 4.86
N VAL A 31 3.35 -2.54 4.93
CA VAL A 31 4.50 -1.62 4.96
C VAL A 31 4.50 -0.71 3.73
N ARG A 32 4.35 -1.28 2.53
CA ARG A 32 4.25 -0.51 1.28
C ARG A 32 3.14 0.52 1.32
N ALA A 33 1.92 0.13 1.67
CA ALA A 33 0.79 1.04 1.71
C ALA A 33 0.96 2.16 2.76
N ALA A 34 1.64 1.87 3.88
CA ALA A 34 1.97 2.88 4.88
C ALA A 34 2.98 3.91 4.35
N GLU A 35 4.03 3.46 3.65
CA GLU A 35 4.98 4.37 3.00
C GLU A 35 4.30 5.24 1.95
N ASP A 36 3.43 4.65 1.12
CA ASP A 36 2.66 5.37 0.11
C ASP A 36 1.75 6.44 0.77
N ALA A 37 1.12 6.12 1.91
CA ALA A 37 0.31 7.08 2.66
C ALA A 37 1.14 8.27 3.19
N LEU A 38 2.38 8.02 3.64
CA LEU A 38 3.28 9.07 4.10
C LEU A 38 3.70 10.00 2.96
N ARG A 39 3.95 9.45 1.76
CA ARG A 39 4.25 10.24 0.56
C ARG A 39 3.08 11.13 0.16
N VAL A 40 1.88 10.55 0.06
CA VAL A 40 0.64 11.30 -0.24
C VAL A 40 0.38 12.39 0.80
N ARG A 41 0.60 12.11 2.09
CA ARG A 41 0.48 13.13 3.14
C ARG A 41 1.49 14.27 2.97
N GLY A 42 2.72 13.95 2.57
CA GLY A 42 3.76 14.93 2.30
C GLY A 42 3.44 15.82 1.11
N GLU A 43 2.91 15.25 0.02
CA GLU A 43 2.48 16.01 -1.17
C GLU A 43 1.35 16.99 -0.86
N VAL A 44 0.39 16.61 0.00
CA VAL A 44 -0.70 17.49 0.45
C VAL A 44 -0.22 18.61 1.37
N ALA A 45 0.87 18.42 2.10
CA ALA A 45 1.41 19.44 3.01
C ALA A 45 2.23 20.53 2.30
N VAL A 46 2.61 20.32 1.04
CA VAL A 46 3.45 21.22 0.23
C VAL A 46 2.65 21.93 -0.88
N SER A 47 1.37 21.59 -1.06
CA SER A 47 0.47 22.16 -2.07
C SER A 47 -0.39 23.32 -1.55
#